data_AF-A0A0K8Q7C0-F1
#
_entry.id   AF-A0A0K8Q7C0-F1
#
_cell.length_a   1.000
_cell.length_b   1.000
_cell.length_c   1.000
_cell.angle_alpha   90.00
_cell.angle_beta   90.00
_cell.angle_gamma   90.00
#
_symmetry.space_group_name_H-M   'P 1'
#
loop_
_entity.id
_entity.type
_entity.pdbx_description
1 polymer ?
#
loop_
_entity_poly.entity_id
_entity_poly.type
_entity_poly.pdbx_seq_one_letter_code
_entity_poly.pdbx_strand_id
1 'polypeptide(L)' 'LADPPMTKDAIAGRIRRLLAMADKRALDLGVPGTEANVTPEMLDE' A
#
# COMPACT_ATOMS: atom_id res chain seq x y z
N LEU A 1 -10.94 3.40 -18.32
CA LEU A 1 -9.69 2.75 -17.82
C LEU A 1 -8.52 3.25 -18.66
N ALA A 2 -7.27 3.08 -18.21
CA ALA A 2 -6.10 3.49 -19.00
C ALA A 2 -6.02 2.69 -20.32
N ASP A 3 -5.60 3.35 -21.41
CA ASP A 3 -5.32 2.76 -22.71
C ASP A 3 -3.88 3.13 -23.14
N PRO A 4 -2.95 2.17 -23.22
CA PRO A 4 -3.13 0.73 -23.00
C PRO A 4 -3.45 0.37 -21.53
N PRO A 5 -4.06 -0.82 -21.29
CA PRO A 5 -4.26 -1.33 -19.94
C PRO A 5 -2.95 -1.42 -19.16
N MET A 6 -3.00 -1.06 -17.88
CA MET A 6 -1.83 -1.15 -17.01
C MET A 6 -1.46 -2.61 -16.73
N THR A 7 -0.15 -2.88 -16.66
CA THR A 7 0.36 -4.18 -16.22
C THR A 7 0.15 -4.37 -14.72
N LYS A 8 0.12 -5.64 -14.27
CA LYS A 8 0.09 -6.00 -12.85
C LYS A 8 1.24 -5.35 -12.08
N ASP A 9 2.43 -5.32 -12.66
CA ASP A 9 3.62 -4.70 -12.05
C ASP A 9 3.47 -3.19 -11.87
N ALA A 10 2.91 -2.51 -12.88
CA ALA A 10 2.67 -1.08 -12.80
C ALA A 10 1.62 -0.75 -11.73
N ILE A 11 0.59 -1.59 -11.60
CA ILE A 11 -0.42 -1.48 -10.54
C ILE A 11 0.21 -1.75 -9.17
N ALA A 12 0.99 -2.82 -9.02
CA ALA A 12 1.68 -3.15 -7.77
C ALA A 12 2.63 -2.02 -7.34
N GLY A 13 3.34 -1.42 -8.29
CA GLY A 13 4.17 -0.24 -8.03
C GLY A 13 3.37 0.98 -7.55
N ARG A 14 2.16 1.20 -8.09
CA ARG A 14 1.26 2.26 -7.62
C ARG A 14 0.74 2.01 -6.21
N ILE A 15 0.38 0.76 -5.89
CA ILE A 15 -0.08 0.38 -4.56
C ILE A 15 1.05 0.59 -3.53
N ARG A 16 2.27 0.11 -3.80
CA ARG A 16 3.42 0.34 -2.90
C ARG A 16 3.68 1.82 -2.64
N ARG A 17 3.63 2.67 -3.69
CA ARG A 17 3.78 4.12 -3.52
C ARG A 17 2.66 4.73 -2.70
N LEU A 18 1.42 4.27 -2.87
CA LEU A 18 0.28 4.73 -2.09
C LEU A 18 0.45 4.40 -0.60
N LEU A 19 0.81 3.16 -0.28
CA LEU A 19 1.05 2.71 1.10
C LEU A 19 2.17 3.51 1.75
N ALA A 20 3.31 3.69 1.05
CA ALA A 20 4.41 4.49 1.57
C ALA A 20 4.04 5.97 1.84
N MET A 21 3.20 6.57 1.00
CA MET A 21 2.69 7.93 1.25
C MET A 21 1.74 7.97 2.45
N ALA A 22 0.89 6.96 2.62
CA ALA A 22 0.01 6.85 3.77
C ALA A 22 0.80 6.67 5.06
N ASP A 23 1.84 5.83 5.07
CA ASP A 23 2.72 5.61 6.23
C ASP A 23 3.48 6.88 6.62
N LYS A 24 4.00 7.61 5.63
CA LYS A 24 4.62 8.92 5.89
C LYS A 24 3.63 9.87 6.57
N ARG A 25 2.39 9.92 6.09
CA ARG A 25 1.36 10.78 6.69
C ARG A 25 0.95 10.30 8.09
N ALA A 26 0.87 8.99 8.31
CA ALA A 26 0.57 8.40 9.60
C ALA A 26 1.63 8.76 10.64
N LEU A 27 2.91 8.71 10.25
CA LEU A 27 4.03 9.17 11.08
C LEU A 27 3.88 10.64 11.48
N ASP A 28 3.60 11.53 10.53
CA ASP A 28 3.40 12.96 10.80
C ASP A 28 2.22 13.23 11.78
N LEU A 29 1.20 12.37 11.75
CA LEU A 29 0.01 12.47 12.59
C LEU A 29 0.14 11.70 13.92
N GLY A 30 1.21 10.93 14.11
CA GLY A 30 1.39 10.07 15.28
C GLY A 30 0.37 8.94 15.37
N VAL A 31 -0.18 8.48 14.24
CA VAL A 31 -1.13 7.36 14.18
C VAL A 31 -0.48 6.11 13.59
N PRO A 32 -1.01 4.90 13.84
CA PRO A 32 -0.46 3.68 13.28
C PRO A 32 -0.45 3.67 11.75
N GLY A 33 0.59 3.06 11.17
CA GLY A 33 0.76 2.90 9.72
C GLY A 33 -0.14 1.82 9.11
N THR A 34 0.02 1.60 7.80
CA THR A 34 -0.85 0.74 7.00
C THR A 34 -0.77 -0.75 7.38
N GLU A 35 0.33 -1.21 7.97
CA GLU A 35 0.49 -2.60 8.42
C GLU A 35 -0.11 -2.89 9.80
N ALA A 36 -0.57 -1.86 10.53
CA ALA A 36 -0.96 -2.01 11.94
C ALA A 36 -2.13 -2.97 12.20
N ASN A 37 -2.95 -3.25 11.19
CA ASN A 37 -4.09 -4.15 11.28
C ASN A 37 -3.93 -5.42 10.42
N VAL A 38 -2.74 -5.66 9.88
CA VAL A 38 -2.46 -6.89 9.14
C VAL A 38 -2.23 -7.99 10.16
N THR A 39 -3.13 -8.97 10.21
CA THR A 39 -2.98 -10.11 11.12
C THR A 39 -1.94 -11.08 10.55
N PRO A 40 -1.30 -11.91 11.40
CA PRO A 40 -0.41 -12.97 10.91
C PRO A 40 -1.07 -13.91 9.89
N GLU A 41 -2.36 -14.24 10.08
CA GLU A 41 -3.15 -15.07 9.15
C GLU A 41 -3.29 -14.43 7.75
N MET A 42 -3.27 -13.09 7.66
CA MET A 42 -3.32 -12.39 6.38
C MET A 42 -1.97 -12.38 5.64
N LEU A 43 -0.88 -12.80 6.30
CA LEU A 43 0.46 -12.88 5.73
C LEU A 43 0.82 -14.29 5.23
N ASP A 44 -0.04 -15.27 5.46
CA ASP A 44 0.21 -16.65 5.02
C ASP A 44 0.05 -16.77 3.49
N GLU A 45 1.06 -17.35 2.82
CA GLU A 45 1.15 -17.58 1.36
C GLU A 45 0.30 -18.75 0.84
#